data_AF-A0A087HCJ6-F1
#
_entry.id   AF-A0A087HCJ6-F1
#
_cell.length_a   1.000
_cell.length_b   1.000
_cell.length_c   1.000
_cell.angle_alpha   90.00
_cell.angle_beta   90.00
_cell.angle_gamma   90.00
#
_symmetry.space_group_name_H-M   'P 1'
#
loop_
_entity.id
_entity.type
_entity.pdbx_description
1 polymer ?
#
loop_
_entity_poly.entity_id
_entity_poly.type
_entity_poly.pdbx_seq_one_letter_code
_entity_poly.pdbx_strand_id
1 'polypeptide(L)'
;MASRPTSVLLFSFLLCCVFMLLVPKAESSNDLPLCEVNVRCDGAWCVTGGVGKCVNHPCSIPEDCEKYFRCKGDIPEPTCMEDQCVCINRPNF
;
A
#
# COMPACT_ATOMS: atom_id res chain seq x y z
N MET A 1 51.48 14.30 -26.99
CA MET A 1 50.79 13.01 -26.78
C MET A 1 49.44 13.30 -26.16
N ALA A 2 48.36 13.19 -26.94
CA ALA A 2 46.99 13.42 -26.47
C ALA A 2 46.49 12.12 -25.82
N SER A 3 46.60 12.03 -24.49
CA SER A 3 45.97 10.95 -23.74
C SER A 3 44.52 11.35 -23.48
N ARG A 4 43.60 10.66 -24.14
CA ARG A 4 42.16 10.99 -24.20
C ARG A 4 41.51 10.56 -22.88
N PRO A 5 41.00 11.45 -22.02
CA PRO A 5 40.28 11.08 -20.80
C PRO A 5 38.80 10.81 -21.13
N THR A 6 38.50 10.07 -22.19
CA THR A 6 37.11 9.79 -22.61
C THR A 6 36.53 8.55 -21.91
N SER A 7 37.36 7.77 -21.23
CA SER A 7 36.95 6.47 -20.64
C SER A 7 36.28 6.61 -19.27
N VAL A 8 36.68 7.60 -18.46
CA VAL A 8 36.17 7.76 -17.08
C VAL A 8 34.74 8.31 -17.06
N LEU A 9 34.41 9.20 -17.99
CA LEU A 9 33.07 9.81 -18.08
C LEU A 9 31.97 8.81 -18.46
N LEU A 10 32.31 7.78 -19.24
CA LEU A 10 31.36 6.74 -19.66
C LEU A 10 30.95 5.81 -18.51
N PHE A 11 31.88 5.48 -17.61
CA PHE A 11 31.58 4.66 -16.43
C PHE A 11 30.65 5.38 -15.44
N SER A 12 30.81 6.69 -15.27
CA SER A 12 29.99 7.48 -14.34
C SER A 12 28.53 7.59 -14.82
N PHE A 13 28.31 7.74 -16.13
CA PHE A 13 26.95 7.78 -16.70
C PHE A 13 26.20 6.45 -16.57
N LEU A 14 26.89 5.31 -16.71
CA LEU A 14 26.28 3.98 -16.57
C LEU A 14 25.82 3.71 -15.13
N LEU A 15 26.56 4.16 -14.12
CA LEU A 15 26.19 3.99 -12.71
C LEU A 15 24.94 4.79 -12.33
N CYS A 16 24.77 6.01 -12.85
CA CYS A 16 23.59 6.83 -12.58
C CYS A 16 22.30 6.24 -13.17
N CYS A 17 22.38 5.56 -14.32
CA CYS A 17 21.21 4.94 -14.94
C CYS A 17 20.65 3.73 -14.16
N VAL A 18 21.50 3.01 -13.42
CA VAL A 18 21.05 1.86 -12.60
C VAL A 18 20.16 2.32 -11.44
N PHE A 19 20.44 3.47 -10.84
CA PHE A 19 19.63 4.00 -9.73
C PHE A 19 18.23 4.44 -10.16
N MET A 20 18.05 4.88 -11.41
CA MET A 20 16.73 5.26 -11.94
C MET A 20 15.82 4.07 -12.23
N LEU A 21 16.35 2.84 -12.25
CA LEU A 21 15.55 1.61 -12.43
C LEU A 21 15.06 0.99 -11.11
N LEU A 22 15.50 1.50 -9.96
CA LEU A 22 14.89 1.21 -8.67
C LEU A 22 13.73 2.17 -8.40
N VAL A 23 12.77 2.24 -9.33
CA VAL A 23 11.43 2.67 -8.95
C VAL A 23 10.88 1.54 -8.08
N PRO A 24 10.59 1.75 -6.78
CA PRO A 24 9.91 0.74 -6.00
C PRO A 24 8.64 0.41 -6.76
N LYS A 25 8.49 -0.87 -7.13
CA LYS A 25 7.30 -1.39 -7.77
C LYS A 25 6.14 -0.98 -6.88
N ALA A 26 5.41 0.06 -7.27
CA ALA A 26 4.17 0.43 -6.63
C ALA A 26 3.30 -0.81 -6.78
N GLU A 27 3.15 -1.54 -5.67
CA GLU A 27 2.25 -2.69 -5.64
C GLU A 27 0.89 -2.13 -6.03
N SER A 28 0.43 -2.56 -7.21
CA SER A 28 -0.80 -2.10 -7.81
C SER A 28 -1.88 -2.33 -6.77
N SER A 29 -2.51 -1.25 -6.32
CA SER A 29 -3.51 -1.25 -5.26
C SER A 29 -4.70 -2.21 -5.54
N ASN A 30 -4.78 -2.77 -6.75
CA ASN A 30 -5.75 -3.79 -7.16
C ASN A 30 -5.57 -5.20 -6.56
N ASP A 31 -4.44 -5.52 -5.91
CA ASP A 31 -4.24 -6.82 -5.23
C ASP A 31 -4.62 -6.81 -3.74
N LEU A 32 -5.06 -5.67 -3.20
CA LEU A 32 -5.44 -5.58 -1.79
C LEU A 32 -6.74 -6.36 -1.53
N PRO A 33 -6.81 -7.10 -0.41
CA PRO A 33 -8.03 -7.82 -0.06
C PRO A 33 -9.18 -6.84 0.19
N LEU A 34 -10.38 -7.24 -0.25
CA LEU A 34 -11.61 -6.55 0.05
C LEU A 34 -12.11 -6.96 1.43
N CYS A 35 -12.36 -5.96 2.27
CA CYS A 35 -12.77 -6.14 3.65
C CYS A 35 -14.09 -5.43 3.94
N GLU A 36 -14.84 -5.95 4.89
CA GLU A 36 -16.14 -5.46 5.31
C GLU A 36 -16.13 -5.09 6.79
N VAL A 37 -17.13 -4.31 7.19
CA VAL A 37 -17.41 -4.07 8.61
C VAL A 37 -17.98 -5.33 9.22
N ASN A 38 -17.39 -5.80 10.31
CA ASN A 38 -17.92 -6.93 11.07
C ASN A 38 -17.84 -6.66 12.56
N VAL A 39 -18.99 -6.60 13.22
CA VAL A 39 -19.12 -6.33 14.67
C VAL A 39 -18.48 -7.39 15.57
N ARG A 40 -18.05 -8.52 15.00
CA ARG A 40 -17.34 -9.59 15.72
C ARG A 40 -15.82 -9.47 15.62
N CYS A 41 -15.30 -8.48 14.89
CA CYS A 41 -13.89 -8.15 14.81
C CYS A 41 -13.66 -6.76 15.38
N ASP A 42 -12.59 -6.57 16.14
CA ASP A 42 -12.14 -5.23 16.56
C ASP A 42 -11.52 -4.45 15.38
N GLY A 43 -11.15 -5.14 14.29
CA GLY A 43 -10.62 -4.58 13.05
C GLY A 43 -11.48 -4.84 11.82
N ALA A 44 -10.85 -4.89 10.64
CA ALA A 44 -11.54 -5.15 9.37
C ALA A 44 -11.69 -6.66 9.10
N TRP A 45 -12.85 -7.06 8.56
CA TRP A 45 -13.08 -8.45 8.16
C TRP A 45 -12.77 -8.65 6.68
N CYS A 46 -11.67 -9.33 6.37
CA CYS A 46 -11.16 -9.46 5.01
C CYS A 46 -11.43 -10.86 4.47
N VAL A 47 -12.02 -10.95 3.28
CA VAL A 47 -12.26 -12.24 2.60
C VAL A 47 -11.20 -12.44 1.52
N THR A 48 -10.38 -13.47 1.69
CA THR A 48 -9.34 -13.84 0.71
C THR A 48 -9.56 -15.29 0.31
N GLY A 49 -9.79 -15.55 -0.99
CA GLY A 49 -9.99 -16.92 -1.48
C GLY A 49 -11.20 -17.65 -0.90
N GLY A 50 -12.24 -16.91 -0.45
CA GLY A 50 -13.46 -17.48 0.13
C GLY A 50 -13.41 -17.72 1.64
N VAL A 51 -12.27 -17.51 2.29
CA VAL A 51 -12.14 -17.57 3.76
C VAL A 51 -12.03 -16.15 4.31
N GLY A 52 -12.90 -15.82 5.26
CA GLY A 52 -12.87 -14.55 5.97
C GLY A 52 -11.97 -14.61 7.20
N LYS A 53 -11.19 -13.57 7.43
CA LYS A 53 -10.34 -13.39 8.62
C LYS A 53 -10.48 -11.98 9.18
N CYS A 54 -10.41 -11.84 10.50
CA CYS A 54 -10.23 -10.52 11.12
C CYS A 54 -8.79 -10.08 10.90
N VAL A 55 -8.62 -8.84 10.45
CA VAL A 55 -7.31 -8.23 10.25
C VAL A 55 -7.25 -6.98 11.10
N ASN A 56 -6.34 -6.99 12.08
CA ASN A 56 -6.09 -5.85 12.95
C ASN A 56 -4.70 -5.32 12.59
N HIS A 57 -4.68 -4.28 11.76
CA HIS A 57 -3.46 -3.53 11.47
C HIS A 57 -3.43 -2.28 12.34
N PRO A 58 -2.32 -2.05 13.08
CA PRO A 58 -2.16 -0.81 13.79
C PRO A 58 -1.95 0.35 12.81
N CYS A 59 -2.41 1.54 13.18
CA CYS A 59 -2.24 2.75 12.39
C CYS A 59 -2.03 3.96 13.28
N SER A 60 -1.37 4.97 12.73
CA SER A 60 -1.23 6.28 13.38
C SER A 60 -1.91 7.38 12.58
N ILE A 61 -2.05 7.19 11.26
CA ILE A 61 -2.77 8.07 10.35
C ILE A 61 -3.66 7.26 9.39
N PRO A 62 -4.73 7.84 8.83
CA PRO A 62 -5.65 7.13 7.93
C PRO A 62 -4.96 6.53 6.70
N GLU A 63 -3.98 7.23 6.13
CA GLU A 63 -3.28 6.83 4.90
C GLU A 63 -2.41 5.58 5.08
N ASP A 64 -2.17 5.13 6.32
CA ASP A 64 -1.50 3.86 6.57
C ASP A 64 -2.40 2.68 6.23
N CYS A 65 -3.72 2.82 6.40
CA CYS A 65 -4.67 1.74 6.23
C CYS A 65 -4.91 1.37 4.76
N GLU A 66 -4.79 2.35 3.85
CA GLU A 66 -4.92 2.18 2.39
C GLU A 66 -3.89 1.23 1.78
N LYS A 67 -2.80 0.96 2.51
CA LYS A 67 -1.73 0.04 2.09
C LYS A 67 -2.05 -1.42 2.40
N TYR A 68 -3.00 -1.69 3.29
CA TYR A 68 -3.25 -3.04 3.81
C TYR A 68 -4.48 -3.70 3.20
N PHE A 69 -5.59 -2.97 3.07
CA PHE A 69 -6.81 -3.49 2.48
C PHE A 69 -7.68 -2.40 1.86
N ARG A 70 -8.75 -2.81 1.16
CA ARG A 70 -9.80 -1.91 0.68
C ARG A 70 -11.14 -2.27 1.33
N CYS A 71 -11.95 -1.27 1.64
CA CYS A 71 -13.31 -1.52 2.11
C CYS A 71 -14.23 -1.89 0.94
N LYS A 72 -15.12 -2.86 1.15
CA LYS A 72 -16.04 -3.38 0.13
C LYS A 72 -17.34 -2.58 0.11
N GLY A 73 -17.85 -2.33 -1.09
CA GLY A 73 -19.10 -1.60 -1.33
C GLY A 73 -18.86 -0.09 -1.49
N ASP A 74 -19.85 0.72 -1.14
CA ASP A 74 -19.79 2.19 -1.13
C ASP A 74 -19.15 2.75 0.16
N ILE A 75 -18.43 1.92 0.89
CA ILE A 75 -17.73 2.31 2.10
C ILE A 75 -16.51 3.16 1.70
N PRO A 76 -16.29 4.33 2.33
CA PRO A 76 -15.10 5.13 2.06
C PRO A 76 -13.81 4.35 2.37
N GLU A 77 -12.68 4.90 1.92
CA GLU A 77 -11.33 4.37 2.18
C GLU A 77 -11.14 3.93 3.64
N PRO A 78 -10.36 2.87 3.87
CA PRO A 78 -10.13 2.34 5.21
C PRO A 78 -9.56 3.45 6.11
N THR A 79 -10.06 3.54 7.34
CA THR A 79 -9.70 4.63 8.25
C THR A 79 -9.00 4.11 9.49
N CYS A 80 -8.26 4.99 10.14
CA CYS A 80 -7.62 4.71 11.41
C CYS A 80 -8.54 5.12 12.57
N MET A 81 -8.97 4.16 13.39
CA MET A 81 -9.82 4.38 14.54
C MET A 81 -9.28 3.60 15.73
N GLU A 82 -9.10 4.25 16.87
CA GLU A 82 -8.53 3.63 18.08
C GLU A 82 -7.21 2.89 17.82
N ASP A 83 -6.31 3.55 17.07
CA ASP A 83 -5.02 3.01 16.63
C ASP A 83 -5.11 1.75 15.76
N GLN A 84 -6.29 1.42 15.21
CA GLN A 84 -6.53 0.26 14.34
C GLN A 84 -7.20 0.64 13.02
N CYS A 85 -6.79 -0.04 11.96
CA CYS A 85 -7.41 0.11 10.64
C CYS A 85 -8.76 -0.61 10.60
N VAL A 86 -9.81 0.15 10.29
CA VAL A 86 -11.19 -0.34 10.24
C VAL A 86 -11.91 0.14 8.98
N CYS A 87 -12.96 -0.60 8.61
CA CYS A 87 -13.96 -0.11 7.67
C CYS A 87 -15.15 0.44 8.47
N ILE A 88 -15.61 1.65 8.16
CA ILE A 88 -16.77 2.27 8.79
C ILE A 88 -17.87 2.49 7.76
N ASN A 89 -19.01 1.83 7.93
CA ASN A 89 -20.16 2.06 7.06
C ASN A 89 -20.69 3.47 7.35
N ARG A 90 -20.52 4.44 6.43
CA ARG A 90 -21.15 5.75 6.62
C ARG A 90 -22.67 5.55 6.56
N PRO A 91 -23.43 5.96 7.58
CA PRO A 91 -24.87 6.03 7.43
C PRO A 91 -25.16 7.03 6.30
N ASN A 92 -25.88 6.58 5.28
CA ASN A 92 -26.48 7.48 4.28
C ASN A 92 -27.35 8.47 5.05
N PHE A 93 -26.96 9.75 5.03
CA PHE A 93 -27.79 10.86 5.49
C PHE A 93 -28.73 11.30 4.38
#